data_AF-A0A976LHE5-F1
#
_entry.id   AF-A0A976LHE5-F1
#
_cell.length_a   1.000
_cell.length_b   1.000
_cell.length_c   1.000
_cell.angle_alpha   90.00
_cell.angle_beta   90.00
_cell.angle_gamma   90.00
#
_symmetry.space_group_name_H-M   'P 1'
#
loop_
_entity.id
_entity.type
_entity.pdbx_description
1 polymer ?
#
loop_
_entity_poly.entity_id
_entity_poly.type
_entity_poly.pdbx_seq_one_letter_code
_entity_poly.pdbx_strand_id
1 'polypeptide(L)'
;SQAIEDDLLSDYRVVIVGVDNPLIQGQIQNRDFLRTSTGVELDAETLASHVALAKTTKKYDLRRVISFHGRVAGAKRFAADHTEVLSWLRKADRPSGTTTADYVSGDMSSGNRNTQRTNKDSINAERRKLLESSCMDWTWGVIK
;
A
#
# COMPACT_ATOMS: atom_id res chain seq x y z
N SER A 1 -3.48 -7.80 27.10
CA SER A 1 -2.32 -8.72 27.13
C SER A 1 -1.24 -7.97 27.86
N GLN A 2 -0.47 -8.65 28.71
CA GLN A 2 0.45 -7.97 29.64
C GLN A 2 1.41 -7.00 28.95
N ALA A 3 1.93 -7.34 27.76
CA ALA A 3 2.87 -6.47 27.04
C ALA A 3 2.26 -5.16 26.47
N ILE A 4 0.95 -5.12 26.16
CA ILE A 4 0.28 -3.86 25.78
C ILE A 4 0.00 -3.01 27.04
N GLU A 5 -0.39 -3.67 28.13
CA GLU A 5 -0.62 -3.03 29.43
C GLU A 5 0.68 -2.44 30.00
N ASP A 6 1.81 -3.10 29.75
CA ASP A 6 3.16 -2.68 30.15
C ASP A 6 3.81 -1.69 29.16
N ASP A 7 3.09 -1.21 28.14
CA ASP A 7 3.58 -0.30 27.08
C ASP A 7 4.81 -0.82 26.30
N LEU A 8 5.02 -2.14 26.27
CA LEU A 8 6.06 -2.81 25.49
C LEU A 8 5.64 -3.03 24.04
N LEU A 9 4.33 -3.06 23.78
CA LEU A 9 3.73 -3.19 22.46
C LEU A 9 2.60 -2.20 22.29
N SER A 10 2.54 -1.59 21.11
CA SER A 10 1.38 -0.79 20.72
C SER A 10 0.16 -1.68 20.48
N ASP A 11 -1.00 -1.21 20.92
CA ASP A 11 -2.28 -1.83 20.60
C ASP A 11 -2.56 -1.75 19.09
N TYR A 12 -3.31 -2.73 18.57
CA TYR A 12 -3.61 -2.84 17.15
C TYR A 12 -5.07 -2.49 16.86
N ARG A 13 -5.30 -1.93 15.66
CA ARG A 13 -6.65 -1.66 15.17
C ARG A 13 -6.87 -2.38 13.84
N VAL A 14 -7.92 -3.19 13.78
CA VAL A 14 -8.39 -3.78 12.52
C VAL A 14 -9.38 -2.83 11.88
N VAL A 15 -9.12 -2.44 10.64
CA VAL A 15 -10.01 -1.59 9.84
C VAL A 15 -10.41 -2.35 8.58
N ILE A 16 -11.72 -2.54 8.40
CA ILE A 16 -12.28 -3.14 7.18
C ILE A 16 -12.82 -2.01 6.30
N VAL A 17 -12.36 -1.93 5.05
CA VAL A 17 -12.76 -0.89 4.09
C VAL A 17 -13.63 -1.54 3.02
N GLY A 18 -14.92 -1.24 3.03
CA GLY A 18 -15.87 -1.67 2.02
C GLY A 18 -15.98 -0.67 0.86
N VAL A 19 -16.33 -1.17 -0.32
CA VAL A 19 -16.68 -0.38 -1.51
C VAL A 19 -18.19 -0.49 -1.69
N ASP A 20 -18.91 0.61 -1.54
CA ASP A 20 -20.37 0.66 -1.43
C ASP A 20 -21.07 1.23 -2.68
N ASN A 21 -20.33 1.47 -3.76
CA ASN A 21 -20.90 1.96 -5.02
C ASN A 21 -21.35 0.78 -5.91
N PRO A 22 -22.66 0.66 -6.23
CA PRO A 22 -23.19 -0.45 -7.03
C PRO A 22 -22.58 -0.55 -8.44
N LEU A 23 -22.20 0.59 -9.05
CA LEU A 23 -21.53 0.60 -10.35
C LEU A 23 -20.13 -0.02 -10.24
N ILE A 24 -19.37 0.37 -9.21
CA ILE A 24 -18.04 -0.19 -8.95
C ILE A 24 -18.16 -1.68 -8.60
N GLN A 25 -19.18 -2.06 -7.83
CA GLN A 25 -19.45 -3.46 -7.50
C GLN A 25 -19.70 -4.31 -8.75
N GLY A 26 -20.52 -3.83 -9.68
CA GLY A 26 -20.76 -4.52 -10.96
C GLY A 26 -19.49 -4.65 -11.80
N GLN A 27 -18.69 -3.58 -11.90
CA GLN A 27 -17.42 -3.59 -12.62
C GLN A 27 -16.40 -4.56 -12.01
N ILE A 28 -16.35 -4.66 -10.68
CA ILE A 28 -15.51 -5.63 -9.96
C ILE A 28 -15.98 -7.05 -10.26
N GLN A 29 -17.29 -7.33 -10.16
CA GLN A 29 -17.86 -8.65 -10.42
C GLN A 29 -17.61 -9.12 -11.86
N ASN A 30 -17.68 -8.20 -12.82
CA ASN A 30 -17.44 -8.49 -14.24
C ASN A 30 -15.95 -8.50 -14.62
N ARG A 31 -15.05 -8.12 -13.70
CA ARG A 31 -13.61 -7.92 -13.96
C ARG A 31 -13.35 -6.96 -15.11
N ASP A 32 -14.12 -5.88 -15.16
CA ASP A 32 -13.99 -4.88 -16.21
C ASP A 32 -12.61 -4.21 -16.15
N PHE A 33 -11.97 -4.08 -17.31
CA PHE A 33 -10.74 -3.30 -17.45
C PHE A 33 -11.08 -1.82 -17.58
N LEU A 34 -10.48 -1.03 -16.70
CA LEU A 34 -10.57 0.43 -16.65
C LEU A 34 -9.24 1.01 -17.08
N ARG A 35 -9.28 1.92 -18.05
CA ARG A 35 -8.10 2.60 -18.53
C ARG A 35 -8.03 4.00 -17.92
N THR A 36 -6.91 4.32 -17.28
CA THR A 36 -6.64 5.67 -16.80
C THR A 36 -6.37 6.59 -18.00
N SER A 37 -6.49 7.91 -17.79
CA SER A 37 -6.16 8.91 -18.82
C SER A 37 -4.69 8.86 -19.26
N THR A 38 -3.83 8.25 -18.46
CA THR A 38 -2.40 8.04 -18.75
C THR A 38 -2.09 6.68 -19.37
N GLY A 39 -3.14 5.88 -19.64
CA GLY A 39 -3.04 4.64 -20.38
C GLY A 39 -2.79 3.40 -19.52
N VAL A 40 -2.76 3.52 -18.19
CA VAL A 40 -2.69 2.37 -17.27
C VAL A 40 -4.02 1.63 -17.36
N GLU A 41 -3.98 0.35 -17.67
CA GLU A 41 -5.14 -0.52 -17.71
C GLU A 41 -5.17 -1.33 -16.41
N LEU A 42 -6.22 -1.19 -15.62
CA LEU A 42 -6.41 -1.87 -14.34
C LEU A 42 -7.79 -2.53 -14.34
N ASP A 43 -7.91 -3.74 -13.81
CA ASP A 43 -9.25 -4.21 -13.48
C ASP A 43 -9.86 -3.37 -12.34
N ALA A 44 -11.19 -3.36 -12.26
CA ALA A 44 -11.91 -2.56 -11.28
C ALA A 44 -11.58 -2.91 -9.81
N GLU A 45 -11.22 -4.16 -9.51
CA GLU A 45 -10.87 -4.62 -8.16
C GLU A 45 -9.53 -4.04 -7.71
N THR A 46 -8.54 -4.10 -8.59
CA THR A 46 -7.22 -3.51 -8.37
C THR A 46 -7.35 -1.99 -8.19
N LEU A 47 -8.12 -1.32 -9.05
CA LEU A 47 -8.38 0.10 -8.91
C LEU A 47 -9.02 0.45 -7.55
N ALA A 48 -10.06 -0.28 -7.17
CA ALA A 48 -10.74 -0.06 -5.90
C ALA A 48 -9.78 -0.23 -4.70
N SER A 49 -8.86 -1.20 -4.78
CA SER A 49 -7.83 -1.43 -3.77
C SER A 49 -6.86 -0.24 -3.64
N HIS A 50 -6.40 0.34 -4.75
CA HIS A 50 -5.57 1.54 -4.71
C HIS A 50 -6.31 2.74 -4.10
N VAL A 51 -7.57 2.95 -4.48
CA VAL A 51 -8.38 4.06 -3.94
C VAL A 51 -8.65 3.87 -2.45
N ALA A 52 -8.97 2.65 -2.03
CA ALA A 52 -9.18 2.29 -0.63
C ALA A 52 -7.91 2.54 0.19
N LEU A 53 -6.74 2.12 -0.32
CA LEU A 53 -5.45 2.34 0.30
C LEU A 53 -5.12 3.83 0.42
N ALA A 54 -5.34 4.63 -0.63
CA ALA A 54 -5.10 6.07 -0.62
C ALA A 54 -5.97 6.77 0.44
N LYS A 55 -7.28 6.49 0.46
CA LYS A 55 -8.22 7.07 1.43
C LYS A 55 -7.90 6.65 2.87
N THR A 56 -7.50 5.40 3.08
CA THR A 56 -7.13 4.86 4.39
C THR A 56 -5.83 5.48 4.90
N THR A 57 -4.82 5.57 4.04
CA THR A 57 -3.54 6.23 4.32
C THR A 57 -3.77 7.68 4.72
N LYS A 58 -4.67 8.39 4.02
CA LYS A 58 -5.08 9.75 4.40
C LYS A 58 -5.80 9.78 5.75
N LYS A 59 -6.84 8.96 5.93
CA LYS A 59 -7.74 8.98 7.09
C LYS A 59 -7.01 8.74 8.41
N TYR A 60 -6.03 7.84 8.41
CA TYR A 60 -5.27 7.48 9.61
C TYR A 60 -3.85 8.07 9.64
N ASP A 61 -3.55 8.99 8.71
CA ASP A 61 -2.23 9.61 8.59
C ASP A 61 -1.08 8.57 8.55
N LEU A 62 -1.28 7.47 7.80
CA LEU A 62 -0.31 6.39 7.73
C LEU A 62 0.93 6.86 6.97
N ARG A 63 2.09 6.73 7.63
CA ARG A 63 3.40 7.13 7.07
C ARG A 63 4.17 5.97 6.45
N ARG A 64 3.94 4.76 6.96
CA ARG A 64 4.60 3.53 6.53
C ARG A 64 3.53 2.46 6.34
N VAL A 65 3.39 1.95 5.12
CA VAL A 65 2.42 0.90 4.80
C VAL A 65 3.16 -0.26 4.14
N ILE A 66 2.86 -1.47 4.59
CA ILE A 66 3.20 -2.71 3.88
C ILE A 66 1.87 -3.30 3.40
N SER A 67 1.81 -3.66 2.14
CA SER A 67 0.72 -4.46 1.57
C SER A 67 1.26 -5.79 1.10
N PHE A 68 0.42 -6.82 1.18
CA PHE A 68 0.81 -8.19 0.87
C PHE A 68 0.07 -8.67 -0.37
N HIS A 69 0.83 -9.28 -1.28
CA HIS A 69 0.34 -9.79 -2.55
C HIS A 69 0.68 -11.26 -2.70
N GLY A 70 -0.24 -12.04 -3.27
CA GLY A 70 0.00 -13.46 -3.54
C GLY A 70 1.00 -13.73 -4.67
N ARG A 71 1.40 -12.70 -5.44
CA ARG A 71 2.32 -12.83 -6.58
C ARG A 71 3.32 -11.68 -6.62
N VAL A 72 4.60 -12.00 -6.90
CA VAL A 72 5.67 -11.01 -7.11
C VAL A 72 5.30 -9.99 -8.19
N ALA A 73 4.75 -10.47 -9.32
CA ALA A 73 4.32 -9.60 -10.41
C ALA A 73 3.20 -8.63 -9.98
N GLY A 74 2.30 -9.08 -9.10
CA GLY A 74 1.23 -8.25 -8.53
C GLY A 74 1.80 -7.13 -7.66
N ALA A 75 2.69 -7.48 -6.72
CA ALA A 75 3.37 -6.49 -5.87
C ALA A 75 4.13 -5.44 -6.69
N LYS A 76 4.90 -5.88 -7.69
CA LYS A 76 5.67 -4.98 -8.56
C LYS A 76 4.76 -4.04 -9.36
N ARG A 77 3.69 -4.57 -9.95
CA ARG A 77 2.74 -3.79 -10.73
C ARG A 77 1.98 -2.79 -9.84
N PHE A 78 1.50 -3.24 -8.70
CA PHE A 78 0.80 -2.37 -7.75
C PHE A 78 1.71 -1.22 -7.28
N ALA A 79 2.98 -1.49 -6.98
CA ALA A 79 3.93 -0.43 -6.63
C ALA A 79 4.10 0.60 -7.76
N ALA A 80 4.24 0.14 -9.00
CA ALA A 80 4.40 1.01 -10.17
C ALA A 80 3.14 1.85 -10.46
N ASP A 81 1.96 1.24 -10.33
CA ASP A 81 0.70 1.88 -10.67
C ASP A 81 0.21 2.80 -9.54
N HIS A 82 0.58 2.56 -8.27
CA HIS A 82 0.00 3.29 -7.14
C HIS A 82 0.26 4.80 -7.17
N THR A 83 1.47 5.25 -7.53
CA THR A 83 1.80 6.68 -7.60
C THR A 83 1.02 7.37 -8.72
N GLU A 84 0.84 6.69 -9.85
CA GLU A 84 0.01 7.14 -10.95
C GLU A 84 -1.47 7.19 -10.52
N VAL A 85 -1.91 6.21 -9.75
CA VAL A 85 -3.24 6.21 -9.15
C VAL A 85 -3.42 7.29 -8.06
N LEU A 86 -2.36 7.91 -7.56
CA LEU A 86 -2.50 9.10 -6.74
C LEU A 86 -2.59 10.38 -7.59
N SER A 87 -2.03 10.39 -8.79
CA SER A 87 -1.90 11.58 -9.66
C SER A 87 -3.25 12.09 -10.21
N TRP A 88 -4.17 11.18 -10.50
CA TRP A 88 -5.56 11.41 -10.97
C TRP A 88 -6.63 11.54 -9.86
N LEU A 89 -6.38 11.07 -8.63
CA LEU A 89 -7.36 11.12 -7.54
C LEU A 89 -7.68 12.58 -7.20
N ARG A 90 -8.87 12.89 -6.67
CA ARG A 90 -9.13 14.27 -6.21
C ARG A 90 -8.14 14.63 -5.11
N LYS A 91 -7.59 15.85 -5.10
CA LYS A 91 -6.66 16.29 -4.03
C LYS A 91 -7.23 16.07 -2.63
N ALA A 92 -8.55 16.20 -2.48
CA ALA A 92 -9.29 15.94 -1.25
C ALA A 92 -9.32 14.47 -0.81
N ASP A 93 -8.94 13.51 -1.66
CA ASP A 93 -8.88 12.08 -1.35
C ASP A 93 -7.44 11.54 -1.26
N ARG A 94 -6.43 12.35 -1.61
CA ARG A 94 -5.02 11.95 -1.58
C ARG A 94 -4.45 12.06 -0.16
N PRO A 95 -3.54 11.15 0.23
CA PRO A 95 -2.66 11.36 1.38
C PRO A 95 -1.91 12.70 1.25
N SER A 96 -1.59 13.32 2.39
CA SER A 96 -0.70 14.49 2.42
C SER A 96 0.74 14.10 2.02
N GLY A 97 1.56 15.09 1.73
CA GLY A 97 2.97 14.88 1.37
C GLY A 97 3.19 14.04 0.11
N THR A 98 4.43 13.57 -0.05
CA THR A 98 4.85 12.76 -1.20
C THR A 98 4.80 11.28 -0.83
N THR A 99 4.03 10.51 -1.62
CA THR A 99 3.97 9.05 -1.49
C THR A 99 4.91 8.40 -2.49
N THR A 100 5.80 7.53 -2.01
CA THR A 100 6.64 6.67 -2.84
C THR A 100 6.24 5.22 -2.63
N ALA A 101 6.22 4.44 -3.71
CA ALA A 101 5.89 3.02 -3.67
C ALA A 101 7.05 2.20 -4.24
N ASP A 102 7.33 1.07 -3.59
CA ASP A 102 8.35 0.11 -3.97
C ASP A 102 7.80 -1.31 -3.76
N TYR A 103 8.50 -2.33 -4.26
CA TYR A 103 8.17 -3.72 -3.98
C TYR A 103 9.36 -4.49 -3.39
N VAL A 104 9.06 -5.62 -2.76
CA VAL A 104 10.05 -6.60 -2.30
C VAL A 104 9.61 -8.02 -2.65
N SER A 105 10.59 -8.85 -3.04
CA SER A 105 10.37 -10.27 -3.33
C SER A 105 11.44 -11.16 -2.72
N GLY A 106 11.13 -12.45 -2.60
CA GLY A 106 12.07 -13.47 -2.13
C GLY A 106 13.30 -13.62 -3.04
N ASP A 107 13.15 -13.34 -4.34
CA ASP A 107 14.21 -13.43 -5.34
C ASP A 107 15.25 -12.30 -5.22
N MET A 108 14.96 -11.25 -4.46
CA MET A 108 15.90 -10.15 -4.24
C MET A 108 17.10 -10.58 -3.38
N SER A 109 18.27 -10.05 -3.72
CA SER A 109 19.48 -10.21 -2.90
C SER A 109 19.26 -9.71 -1.47
N SER A 110 20.00 -10.27 -0.51
CA SER A 110 19.97 -9.85 0.89
C SER A 110 20.29 -8.35 1.04
N GLY A 111 21.23 -7.83 0.24
CA GLY A 111 21.57 -6.40 0.19
C GLY A 111 20.40 -5.52 -0.22
N ASN A 112 19.73 -5.85 -1.34
CA ASN A 112 18.56 -5.08 -1.81
C ASN A 112 17.41 -5.13 -0.79
N ARG A 113 17.18 -6.30 -0.18
CA ARG A 113 16.21 -6.45 0.91
C ARG A 113 16.57 -5.56 2.11
N ASN A 114 17.84 -5.52 2.50
CA ASN A 114 18.28 -4.69 3.61
C ASN A 114 18.10 -3.19 3.34
N THR A 115 18.40 -2.73 2.12
CA THR A 115 18.11 -1.36 1.69
C THR A 115 16.63 -1.03 1.81
N GLN A 116 15.76 -1.95 1.38
CA GLN A 116 14.32 -1.75 1.54
C GLN A 116 13.92 -1.68 3.02
N ARG A 117 14.54 -2.44 3.92
CA ARG A 117 14.29 -2.34 5.38
C ARG A 117 14.74 -1.02 5.99
N THR A 118 15.95 -0.55 5.68
CA THR A 118 16.55 0.64 6.29
C THR A 118 15.95 1.94 5.74
N ASN A 119 15.37 1.91 4.54
CA ASN A 119 14.73 3.08 3.93
C ASN A 119 13.59 3.70 4.78
N LYS A 120 13.06 3.00 5.80
CA LYS A 120 12.08 3.55 6.77
C LYS A 120 12.60 4.75 7.57
N ASP A 121 13.92 4.83 7.73
CA ASP A 121 14.59 5.81 8.60
C ASP A 121 14.65 7.19 7.95
N SER A 122 14.41 7.27 6.64
CA SER A 122 14.30 8.52 5.86
C SER A 122 12.88 9.13 5.85
N ILE A 123 11.92 8.51 6.54
CA ILE A 123 10.50 8.88 6.51
C ILE A 123 10.22 9.98 7.55
N ASN A 124 9.76 11.14 7.09
CA ASN A 124 9.34 12.28 7.91
C ASN A 124 7.84 12.57 7.73
N ALA A 125 7.32 13.66 8.30
CA ALA A 125 5.90 14.02 8.20
C ALA A 125 5.39 14.21 6.75
N GLU A 126 6.28 14.62 5.85
CA GLU A 126 5.98 14.92 4.44
C GLU A 126 6.20 13.73 3.50
N ARG A 127 6.72 12.60 4.01
CA ARG A 127 7.02 11.42 3.19
C ARG A 127 6.21 10.23 3.65
N ARG A 128 5.58 9.56 2.70
CA ARG A 128 4.84 8.30 2.91
C ARG A 128 5.47 7.21 2.07
N LYS A 129 5.71 6.05 2.68
CA LYS A 129 6.27 4.90 1.96
C LYS A 129 5.29 3.75 1.98
N LEU A 130 5.01 3.26 0.77
CA LEU A 130 4.29 2.04 0.50
C LEU A 130 5.30 0.97 0.04
N LEU A 131 5.23 -0.21 0.64
CA LEU A 131 6.06 -1.34 0.24
C LEU A 131 5.18 -2.55 -0.05
N GLU A 132 5.20 -2.96 -1.30
CA GLU A 132 4.46 -4.11 -1.80
C GLU A 132 5.27 -5.39 -1.60
N SER A 133 4.84 -6.19 -0.63
CA SER A 133 5.50 -7.45 -0.30
C SER A 133 4.83 -8.61 -1.01
N SER A 134 5.65 -9.47 -1.60
CA SER A 134 5.26 -10.82 -2.02
C SER A 134 5.76 -11.91 -1.07
N CYS A 135 6.42 -11.53 0.04
CA CYS A 135 6.80 -12.43 1.12
C CYS A 135 5.94 -12.17 2.36
N MET A 136 5.36 -13.24 2.92
CA MET A 136 4.43 -13.14 4.06
C MET A 136 5.11 -12.66 5.36
N ASP A 137 6.40 -12.91 5.53
CA ASP A 137 7.14 -12.57 6.76
C ASP A 137 7.86 -11.21 6.70
N TRP A 138 7.47 -10.34 5.76
CA TRP A 138 8.15 -9.05 5.62
C TRP A 138 7.75 -8.06 6.71
N THR A 139 8.76 -7.50 7.38
CA THR A 139 8.60 -6.40 8.33
C THR A 139 9.69 -5.36 8.14
N TRP A 140 9.41 -4.13 8.58
CA TRP A 140 10.42 -3.07 8.71
C TRP A 140 11.38 -3.31 9.90
N GLY A 141 11.23 -4.40 10.67
CA GLY A 141 12.21 -4.91 11.66
C GLY A 141 13.17 -5.90 10.99
N VAL A 142 14.43 -6.04 11.37
CA VAL A 142 14.96 -6.33 12.71
C VAL A 142 16.33 -5.64 12.85
N ILE A 143 16.54 -4.87 13.91
CA ILE A 143 17.88 -4.62 14.46
C ILE A 143 17.93 -5.49 15.72
N LYS A 144 18.84 -6.47 15.74
CA LYS A 144 19.31 -7.03 16.99
C LYS A 144 20.34 -6.06 17.58
#